data_AF-A0A0N4U976-F1
#
_entry.id   AF-A0A0N4U976-F1
#
_cell.length_a   1.000
_cell.length_b   1.000
_cell.length_c   1.000
_cell.angle_alpha   90.00
_cell.angle_beta   90.00
_cell.angle_gamma   90.00
#
_symmetry.space_group_name_H-M   'P 1'
#
loop_
_entity.id
_entity.type
_entity.pdbx_description
1 polymer ?
#
loop_
_entity_poly.entity_id
_entity_poly.type
_entity_poly.pdbx_seq_one_letter_code
_entity_poly.pdbx_strand_id
1 'polypeptide(L)'
;MSHPNASQFVDVYDVSNLLEKMMQYWWNQVKTKDVSNTYKAKLADSFTQMAWAETEKIGCGTSKCDENGKYKQYLVCLYDPPGNQKDEPVYMEGEPCTLCRRYSGSVCHKDLCVGGESGN
;
A
#
# COMPACT_ATOMS: atom_id res chain seq x y z
N MET A 1 -12.46 12.92 34.60
CA MET A 1 -12.64 13.61 33.31
C MET A 1 -13.21 12.58 32.35
N SER A 2 -14.49 12.70 32.02
CA SER A 2 -15.17 11.82 31.07
C SER A 2 -14.60 12.07 29.68
N HIS A 3 -13.81 11.13 29.15
CA HIS A 3 -13.60 11.09 27.71
C HIS A 3 -14.97 10.89 27.07
N PRO A 4 -15.43 11.80 26.20
CA PRO A 4 -16.60 11.54 25.39
C PRO A 4 -16.28 10.30 24.55
N ASN A 5 -16.93 9.22 24.93
CA ASN A 5 -17.25 8.04 24.16
C ASN A 5 -17.93 8.45 22.86
N ALA A 6 -17.15 9.01 21.94
CA ALA A 6 -17.52 9.21 20.58
C ALA A 6 -16.35 8.67 19.77
N SER A 7 -16.38 7.36 19.52
CA SER A 7 -16.12 6.90 18.16
C SER A 7 -17.06 7.69 17.26
N GLN A 8 -16.71 8.94 16.95
CA GLN A 8 -17.37 9.67 15.90
C GLN A 8 -17.17 8.79 14.68
N PHE A 9 -18.28 8.26 14.15
CA PHE A 9 -18.26 7.54 12.90
C PHE A 9 -17.54 8.42 11.89
N VAL A 10 -16.32 8.04 11.53
CA VAL A 10 -15.68 8.60 10.35
C VAL A 10 -16.45 7.99 9.19
N ASP A 11 -17.06 8.83 8.37
CA ASP A 11 -17.78 8.39 7.18
C ASP A 11 -16.82 7.56 6.30
N VAL A 12 -17.30 6.45 5.75
CA VAL A 12 -16.59 5.63 4.76
C VAL A 12 -16.05 6.52 3.62
N TYR A 13 -16.78 7.57 3.24
CA TYR A 13 -16.34 8.54 2.24
C TYR A 13 -15.06 9.29 2.66
N ASP A 14 -14.95 9.71 3.91
CA ASP A 14 -13.75 10.38 4.44
C ASP A 14 -12.56 9.40 4.48
N VAL A 15 -12.80 8.15 4.86
CA VAL A 15 -11.78 7.09 4.82
C VAL A 15 -11.28 6.84 3.39
N SER A 16 -12.18 6.72 2.41
CA SER A 16 -11.83 6.51 1.00
C SER A 16 -11.02 7.67 0.44
N ASN A 17 -11.43 8.91 0.70
CA ASN A 17 -10.69 10.10 0.25
C ASN A 17 -9.31 10.20 0.90
N LEU A 18 -9.21 9.88 2.20
CA LEU A 18 -7.92 9.81 2.90
C LEU A 18 -7.03 8.74 2.27
N LEU A 19 -7.57 7.55 2.02
CA LEU A 19 -6.84 6.44 1.42
C LEU A 19 -6.28 6.84 0.04
N GLU A 20 -7.12 7.37 -0.85
CA GLU A 20 -6.69 7.82 -2.17
C GLU A 20 -5.58 8.88 -2.09
N LYS A 21 -5.77 9.89 -1.24
CA LYS A 21 -4.79 10.96 -1.04
C LYS A 21 -3.45 10.43 -0.54
N MET A 22 -3.47 9.53 0.44
CA MET A 22 -2.25 8.97 1.03
C MET A 22 -1.55 8.00 0.09
N MET A 23 -2.31 7.17 -0.65
CA MET A 23 -1.75 6.30 -1.68
C MET A 23 -1.09 7.11 -2.79
N GLN A 24 -1.73 8.19 -3.25
CA GLN A 24 -1.10 9.09 -4.23
C GLN A 24 0.16 9.75 -3.66
N TYR A 25 0.13 10.18 -2.40
CA TYR A 25 1.29 10.77 -1.74
C TYR A 25 2.47 9.79 -1.67
N TRP A 26 2.23 8.55 -1.26
CA TRP A 26 3.24 7.50 -1.21
C TRP A 26 3.73 7.12 -2.60
N TRP A 27 2.83 6.95 -3.57
CA TRP A 27 3.18 6.60 -4.94
C TRP A 27 4.03 7.69 -5.62
N ASN A 28 3.69 8.96 -5.41
CA ASN A 28 4.39 10.09 -6.04
C ASN A 28 5.83 10.29 -5.52
N GLN A 29 6.29 9.51 -4.54
CA GLN A 29 7.70 9.51 -4.14
C GLN A 29 8.62 9.14 -5.32
N VAL A 30 8.17 8.28 -6.24
CA VAL A 30 8.94 7.92 -7.47
C VAL A 30 9.25 9.12 -8.36
N LYS A 31 8.46 10.19 -8.30
CA LYS A 31 8.65 11.39 -9.12
C LYS A 31 9.70 12.35 -8.56
N THR A 32 10.02 12.23 -7.28
CA THR A 32 10.81 13.24 -6.54
C THR A 32 12.06 12.66 -5.89
N LYS A 33 12.16 11.34 -5.81
CA LYS A 33 13.27 10.62 -5.20
C LYS A 33 13.93 9.74 -6.26
N ASP A 34 15.23 9.55 -6.13
CA ASP A 34 15.96 8.59 -6.95
C ASP A 34 15.55 7.17 -6.51
N VAL A 35 14.93 6.43 -7.43
CA VAL A 35 14.45 5.07 -7.19
C VAL A 35 15.16 4.13 -8.14
N SER A 36 15.87 3.17 -7.56
CA SER A 36 16.41 2.02 -8.29
C SER A 36 15.45 0.84 -8.14
N ASN A 37 15.41 -0.03 -9.16
CA ASN A 37 14.69 -1.29 -9.04
C ASN A 37 15.34 -2.21 -7.98
N THR A 38 16.61 -2.03 -7.60
CA THR A 38 17.19 -2.73 -6.44
C THR A 38 16.98 -1.92 -5.16
N TYR A 39 16.33 -2.51 -4.16
CA TYR A 39 16.08 -1.83 -2.90
C TYR A 39 17.36 -1.73 -2.06
N LYS A 40 17.87 -0.51 -1.85
CA LYS A 40 19.09 -0.25 -1.05
C LYS A 40 18.82 0.40 0.31
N ALA A 41 17.55 0.63 0.66
CA ALA A 41 17.09 1.45 1.79
C ALA A 41 17.70 2.86 1.79
N LYS A 42 16.85 3.90 1.72
CA LYS A 42 17.17 5.33 2.02
C LYS A 42 16.16 6.28 1.40
N LEU A 43 15.44 5.88 0.36
CA LEU A 43 14.54 6.74 -0.39
C LEU A 43 13.35 5.96 -0.92
N ALA A 44 12.20 6.61 -0.92
CA ALA A 44 10.96 6.12 -1.52
C ALA A 44 10.42 4.79 -0.95
N ASP A 45 10.67 4.48 0.32
CA ASP A 45 10.24 3.22 0.96
C ASP A 45 8.73 2.96 0.81
N SER A 46 7.90 4.01 0.87
CA SER A 46 6.46 3.86 0.68
C SER A 46 6.11 3.48 -0.76
N PHE A 47 6.73 4.13 -1.75
CA PHE A 47 6.52 3.79 -3.15
C PHE A 47 7.01 2.36 -3.45
N THR A 48 8.23 2.03 -3.04
CA THR A 48 8.84 0.71 -3.31
C THR A 48 8.04 -0.41 -2.67
N GLN A 49 7.49 -0.22 -1.47
CA GLN A 49 6.57 -1.18 -0.88
C GLN A 49 5.25 -1.31 -1.68
N MET A 50 4.69 -0.19 -2.15
CA MET A 50 3.48 -0.22 -2.98
C MET A 50 3.70 -0.92 -4.33
N ALA A 51 4.89 -0.79 -4.89
CA ALA A 51 5.27 -1.38 -6.18
C ALA A 51 5.88 -2.79 -6.06
N TRP A 52 5.95 -3.35 -4.84
CA TRP A 52 6.65 -4.60 -4.58
C TRP A 52 5.93 -5.81 -5.19
N ALA A 53 6.49 -6.39 -6.25
CA ALA A 53 5.80 -7.38 -7.09
C ALA A 53 5.45 -8.70 -6.37
N GLU A 54 6.23 -9.10 -5.37
CA GLU A 54 5.95 -10.31 -4.58
C GLU A 54 4.86 -10.07 -3.52
N THR A 55 4.41 -8.83 -3.30
CA THR A 55 3.34 -8.56 -2.34
C THR A 55 1.99 -8.93 -2.92
N GLU A 56 1.17 -9.62 -2.13
CA GLU A 56 -0.09 -10.20 -2.61
C GLU A 56 -1.32 -9.61 -1.92
N LYS A 57 -1.16 -9.23 -0.65
CA LYS A 57 -2.25 -8.75 0.19
C LYS A 57 -1.87 -7.43 0.82
N ILE A 58 -2.84 -6.54 0.90
CA ILE A 58 -2.75 -5.26 1.57
C ILE A 58 -3.96 -5.09 2.49
N GLY A 59 -3.71 -4.62 3.71
CA GLY A 59 -4.76 -4.21 4.64
C GLY A 59 -4.42 -2.85 5.23
N CYS A 60 -5.35 -1.91 5.19
CA CYS A 60 -5.15 -0.57 5.73
C CYS A 60 -6.13 -0.25 6.85
N GLY A 61 -5.67 0.47 7.86
CA GLY A 61 -6.48 0.98 8.97
C GLY A 61 -6.23 2.46 9.18
N THR A 62 -7.23 3.18 9.66
CA THR A 62 -7.14 4.62 9.92
C THR A 62 -7.60 4.95 11.33
N SER A 63 -6.96 5.93 11.96
CA SER A 63 -7.33 6.41 13.30
C SER A 63 -7.01 7.88 13.47
N LYS A 64 -7.86 8.59 14.23
CA LYS A 64 -7.63 9.97 14.63
C LYS A 64 -6.91 9.98 15.97
N CYS A 65 -5.69 10.49 16.00
CA CYS A 65 -4.89 10.59 17.22
C CYS A 65 -4.77 12.05 17.64
N ASP A 66 -4.82 12.32 18.94
CA ASP A 66 -4.50 13.64 19.50
C ASP A 66 -2.99 13.76 19.69
N GLU A 67 -2.37 14.70 18.98
CA GLU A 67 -0.99 15.11 19.22
C GLU A 67 -0.96 16.53 19.80
N ASN A 68 -0.87 16.63 21.12
CA ASN A 68 -0.72 17.90 21.86
C ASN A 68 -1.83 18.92 21.55
N GLY A 69 -3.09 18.47 21.54
CA GLY A 69 -4.27 19.29 21.26
C GLY A 69 -4.55 19.47 19.76
N LYS A 70 -3.76 18.83 18.89
CA LYS A 70 -4.00 18.81 17.44
C LYS A 70 -4.35 17.39 17.02
N TYR A 71 -5.62 17.19 16.64
CA TYR A 71 -6.03 15.92 16.07
C TYR A 71 -5.43 15.72 14.68
N LYS A 72 -4.78 14.58 14.48
CA LYS A 72 -4.23 14.13 13.20
C LYS A 72 -4.85 12.80 12.82
N GLN A 73 -5.18 12.65 11.54
CA GLN A 73 -5.65 11.39 10.99
C GLN A 73 -4.46 10.59 10.45
N TYR A 74 -4.31 9.36 10.91
CA TYR A 74 -3.26 8.44 10.50
C TYR A 74 -3.85 7.34 9.63
N LEU A 75 -3.17 7.02 8.52
CA LEU A 75 -3.42 5.83 7.72
C LEU A 75 -2.19 4.94 7.80
N VAL A 76 -2.40 3.67 8.14
CA VAL A 76 -1.35 2.65 8.18
C VAL A 76 -1.79 1.48 7.32
N CYS A 77 -0.89 1.01 6.45
CA CYS A 77 -1.12 -0.18 5.63
C CYS A 77 -0.08 -1.25 5.96
N LEU A 78 -0.53 -2.49 6.02
CA LEU A 78 0.28 -3.69 6.17
C LEU A 78 0.24 -4.48 4.87
N TYR A 79 1.36 -5.09 4.54
CA TYR A 79 1.62 -5.78 3.28
C TYR A 79 2.08 -7.20 3.58
N ASP A 80 1.53 -8.18 2.86
CA ASP A 80 1.86 -9.60 3.03
C ASP A 80 2.06 -10.27 1.65
N PRO A 81 3.22 -10.91 1.40
CA PRO A 81 4.44 -10.79 2.21
C PRO A 81 4.96 -9.33 2.24
N PRO A 82 5.72 -8.95 3.29
CA PRO A 82 6.31 -7.62 3.36
C PRO A 82 7.40 -7.45 2.31
N GLY A 83 7.44 -6.27 1.69
CA GLY A 83 8.42 -5.89 0.69
C GLY A 83 9.65 -5.22 1.29
N ASN A 84 10.32 -4.38 0.47
CA ASN A 84 11.50 -3.61 0.84
C ASN A 84 12.61 -4.49 1.46
N GLN A 85 12.76 -5.68 0.91
CA GLN A 85 13.83 -6.59 1.30
C GLN A 85 15.15 -6.03 0.76
N LYS A 86 16.14 -5.90 1.64
CA LYS A 86 17.43 -5.30 1.29
C LYS A 86 18.10 -6.09 0.17
N ASP A 87 18.61 -5.37 -0.82
CA ASP A 87 19.34 -5.89 -1.98
C ASP A 87 18.49 -6.74 -2.95
N GLU A 88 17.17 -6.85 -2.71
CA GLU A 88 16.23 -7.52 -3.60
C GLU A 88 15.59 -6.53 -4.61
N PRO A 89 15.15 -7.01 -5.79
CA PRO A 89 14.43 -6.19 -6.74
C PRO A 89 13.02 -5.85 -6.25
N VAL A 90 12.54 -4.63 -6.52
CA VAL A 90 11.16 -4.21 -6.24
C VAL A 90 10.20 -4.99 -7.14
N TYR A 91 10.55 -5.13 -8.42
CA TYR A 91 9.83 -5.92 -9.40
C TYR A 91 10.79 -6.49 -10.46
N MET A 92 10.36 -7.53 -11.17
CA MET A 92 11.10 -8.02 -12.34
C MET A 92 10.71 -7.20 -13.57
N GLU A 93 11.71 -6.76 -14.32
CA GLU A 93 11.50 -6.08 -15.60
C GLU A 93 11.15 -7.10 -16.69
N GLY A 94 10.17 -6.76 -17.53
CA GLY A 94 9.74 -7.62 -18.63
C GLY A 94 8.28 -7.40 -19.01
N GLU A 95 7.76 -8.32 -19.83
CA GLU A 95 6.36 -8.33 -20.22
C GLU A 95 5.45 -8.54 -18.99
N PRO A 96 4.44 -7.67 -18.77
CA PRO A 96 3.53 -7.79 -17.65
C PRO A 96 2.87 -9.17 -17.58
N CYS A 97 2.53 -9.57 -16.37
CA CYS A 97 1.78 -10.80 -16.08
C CYS A 97 2.42 -12.14 -16.48
N THR A 98 3.60 -12.17 -17.11
CA THR A 98 4.28 -13.41 -17.52
C THR A 98 4.59 -14.36 -16.35
N LEU A 99 4.61 -13.82 -15.13
CA LEU A 99 4.90 -14.49 -13.87
C LEU A 99 3.70 -14.54 -12.91
N CYS A 100 2.46 -14.30 -13.37
CA CYS A 100 1.23 -14.48 -12.57
C CYS A 100 0.90 -15.97 -12.33
N ARG A 101 1.78 -16.72 -11.69
CA ARG A 101 1.66 -18.18 -11.51
C ARG A 101 1.50 -18.59 -10.06
N ARG A 102 1.51 -17.62 -9.15
CA ARG A 102 1.60 -17.86 -7.71
C ARG A 102 0.31 -18.43 -7.11
N TYR A 103 -0.84 -17.94 -7.58
CA TYR A 103 -2.15 -18.52 -7.29
C TYR A 103 -2.69 -19.26 -8.50
N SER A 104 -3.30 -20.42 -8.27
CA SER A 104 -4.03 -21.15 -9.30
C SER A 104 -5.13 -20.25 -9.86
N GLY A 105 -5.34 -20.28 -11.18
CA GLY A 105 -6.37 -19.47 -11.83
C GLY A 105 -6.09 -17.96 -11.90
N SER A 106 -4.91 -17.48 -11.48
CA SER A 106 -4.56 -16.07 -11.63
C SER A 106 -4.72 -15.58 -13.06
N VAL A 107 -5.31 -14.40 -13.22
CA VAL A 107 -5.53 -13.74 -14.51
C VAL A 107 -4.77 -12.41 -14.57
N CYS A 108 -4.45 -11.99 -15.79
CA CYS A 108 -3.90 -10.67 -16.04
C CYS A 108 -5.06 -9.67 -16.23
N HIS A 109 -5.11 -8.62 -15.41
CA HIS A 109 -6.07 -7.54 -15.55
C HIS A 109 -5.35 -6.19 -15.50
N LYS A 110 -5.36 -5.45 -16.62
CA LYS A 110 -4.67 -4.15 -16.74
C LYS A 110 -3.21 -4.23 -16.25
N ASP A 111 -2.49 -5.20 -16.78
CA ASP A 111 -1.08 -5.46 -16.47
C ASP A 111 -0.79 -5.87 -15.00
N LEU A 112 -1.83 -6.18 -14.22
CA LEU A 112 -1.72 -6.67 -12.85
C LEU A 112 -2.16 -8.13 -12.73
N CYS A 113 -1.46 -8.89 -11.87
CA CYS A 113 -1.87 -10.23 -11.48
C CYS A 113 -3.05 -10.17 -10.50
N VAL A 114 -4.17 -10.80 -10.85
CA VAL A 114 -5.33 -10.94 -9.96
C VAL A 114 -5.50 -12.43 -9.65
N GLY A 115 -5.50 -12.80 -8.37
CA GLY A 115 -5.67 -14.18 -7.93
C GLY A 115 -7.02 -14.76 -8.38
N GLY A 116 -7.01 -16.03 -8.81
CA GLY A 116 -8.21 -16.73 -9.29
C GLY A 116 -8.78 -17.69 -8.27
N GLU A 117 -9.50 -17.20 -7.25
CA GLU A 117 -10.41 -18.01 -6.44
C GLU A 117 -11.51 -17.12 -5.84
N SER A 118 -12.75 -17.36 -6.27
CA SER A 118 -14.03 -16.82 -5.76
C SER A 118 -14.30 -15.31 -5.86
N GLY A 119 -14.62 -14.85 -7.07
CA GLY A 119 -15.71 -13.89 -7.23
C GLY A 119 -17.05 -14.66 -7.29
N ASN A 120 -17.60 -15.01 -6.13
CA ASN A 120 -18.98 -15.45 -5.95
C ASN A 120 -19.69 -14.41 -5.05
#